data_AF-A0A651GZY1-F1
#
_entry.id   AF-A0A651GZY1-F1
#
_cell.length_a   1.000
_cell.length_b   1.000
_cell.length_c   1.000
_cell.angle_alpha   90.00
_cell.angle_beta   90.00
_cell.angle_gamma   90.00
#
_symmetry.space_group_name_H-M   'P 1'
#
loop_
_entity.id
_entity.type
_entity.pdbx_description
1 polymer ?
#
loop_
_entity_poly.entity_id
_entity_poly.type
_entity_poly.pdbx_seq_one_letter_code
_entity_poly.pdbx_strand_id
1 'polypeptide(L)'
;MNLSYNYRVVFRYLLAAGLLAAGFAHFLFPEEFVPAVPSPFVNALLWVYLTGIAEILAVIGLMIPKFRRLTAWTLALYFIALLPAHVEMLLIDHEIFGISGDNFMIARIFFQLVPIWMAWVSRETEVAGIWKGLDRFDLLLKERWEKPFSWHSRWLLAAAFYNIGFGIWAGLFPQQAFQLFGMDTNTPLFLWQTIGMIVGVYGIGYGIAALNEQKHIPIVLVGLLGKIFGPLGFLYTYLAGDISLSFGIMIVLNDLIWYPAFFAITFRYFKRSDHLTRLQSDSTR
;
A
#
# COMPACT_ATOMS: atom_id res chain seq x y z
N MET A 1 28.90 0.53 22.14
CA MET A 1 28.29 1.01 20.89
C MET A 1 27.41 -0.11 20.34
N ASN A 2 26.10 0.10 20.17
CA ASN A 2 25.14 -0.97 19.87
C ASN A 2 25.50 -1.69 18.55
N LEU A 3 25.56 -3.03 18.56
CA LEU A 3 25.83 -3.84 17.36
C LEU A 3 24.91 -3.46 16.18
N SER A 4 23.66 -3.08 16.51
CA SER A 4 22.66 -2.63 15.55
C SER A 4 22.99 -1.30 14.85
N TYR A 5 23.67 -0.39 15.54
CA TYR A 5 24.09 0.89 14.98
C TYR A 5 25.22 0.70 13.97
N ASN A 6 26.17 -0.18 14.30
CA ASN A 6 27.39 -0.38 13.50
C ASN A 6 27.09 -0.96 12.10
N TYR A 7 26.18 -1.94 11.99
CA TYR A 7 25.89 -2.53 10.66
C TYR A 7 25.24 -1.53 9.70
N ARG A 8 24.34 -0.67 10.20
CA ARG A 8 23.62 0.32 9.37
C ARG A 8 24.56 1.34 8.76
N VAL A 9 25.54 1.78 9.54
CA VAL A 9 26.57 2.70 9.09
C VAL A 9 27.42 2.04 8.01
N VAL A 10 27.85 0.79 8.22
CA VAL A 10 28.63 0.02 7.24
C VAL A 10 27.87 -0.12 5.92
N PHE A 11 26.63 -0.61 5.94
CA PHE A 11 25.85 -0.78 4.71
C PHE A 11 25.52 0.52 4.00
N ARG A 12 25.33 1.62 4.74
CA ARG A 12 25.16 2.94 4.14
C ARG A 12 26.41 3.39 3.38
N TYR A 13 27.60 3.17 3.94
CA TYR A 13 28.86 3.49 3.26
C TYR A 13 29.12 2.56 2.06
N LEU A 14 28.78 1.28 2.17
CA LEU A 14 28.86 0.34 1.04
C LEU A 14 27.93 0.76 -0.10
N LEU A 15 26.68 1.10 0.22
CA LEU A 15 25.73 1.61 -0.77
C LEU A 15 26.21 2.92 -1.40
N ALA A 16 26.73 3.84 -0.60
CA ALA A 16 27.27 5.11 -1.10
C ALA A 16 28.48 4.91 -2.01
N ALA A 17 29.39 3.99 -1.69
CA ALA A 17 30.52 3.65 -2.53
C ALA A 17 30.08 3.03 -3.87
N GLY A 18 29.11 2.11 -3.83
CA GLY A 18 28.53 1.50 -5.03
C GLY A 18 27.84 2.52 -5.93
N LEU A 19 27.01 3.40 -5.35
CA LEU A 19 26.35 4.49 -6.07
C LEU A 19 27.33 5.50 -6.65
N LEU A 20 28.42 5.81 -5.93
CA LEU A 20 29.44 6.71 -6.45
C LEU A 20 30.15 6.10 -7.66
N ALA A 21 30.51 4.81 -7.58
CA ALA A 21 31.11 4.08 -8.69
C ALA A 21 30.17 4.01 -9.90
N ALA A 22 28.90 3.65 -9.68
CA ALA A 22 27.87 3.64 -10.72
C ALA A 22 27.64 5.03 -11.33
N GLY A 23 27.56 6.06 -10.49
CA GLY A 23 27.36 7.44 -10.91
C GLY A 23 28.48 7.91 -11.84
N PHE A 24 29.74 7.58 -11.53
CA PHE A 24 30.85 7.86 -12.44
C PHE A 24 30.81 6.99 -13.71
N ALA A 25 30.43 5.71 -13.61
CA ALA A 25 30.34 4.81 -14.76
C ALA A 25 29.36 5.32 -15.82
N HIS A 26 28.26 5.99 -15.45
CA HIS A 26 27.34 6.62 -16.40
C HIS A 26 28.00 7.71 -17.28
N PHE A 27 29.05 8.37 -16.80
CA PHE A 27 29.80 9.36 -17.60
C PHE A 27 30.97 8.75 -18.36
N LEU A 28 31.60 7.71 -17.80
CA LEU A 28 32.78 7.07 -18.38
C LEU A 28 32.44 6.05 -19.46
N PHE A 29 31.31 5.34 -19.32
CA PHE A 29 30.89 4.24 -20.19
C PHE A 29 29.38 4.33 -20.55
N PRO A 30 28.88 5.48 -21.05
CA PRO A 30 27.45 5.69 -21.28
C PRO A 30 26.81 4.67 -22.23
N GLU A 31 27.57 4.14 -23.19
CA GLU A 31 27.14 3.14 -24.17
C GLU A 31 26.63 1.85 -23.54
N GLU A 32 27.13 1.49 -22.35
CA GLU A 32 26.72 0.29 -21.60
C GLU A 32 25.35 0.47 -20.91
N PHE A 33 24.89 1.71 -20.75
CA PHE A 33 23.64 2.05 -20.05
C PHE A 33 22.53 2.50 -21.00
N VAL A 34 22.86 2.99 -22.19
CA VAL A 34 21.88 3.43 -23.21
C VAL A 34 20.81 2.36 -23.51
N PRO A 35 21.15 1.07 -23.68
CA PRO A 35 20.16 0.02 -23.96
C PRO A 35 19.18 -0.23 -22.81
N ALA A 36 19.51 0.22 -21.59
CA ALA A 36 18.66 0.11 -20.40
C ALA A 36 17.52 1.14 -20.38
N VAL A 37 17.60 2.18 -21.21
CA VAL A 37 16.65 3.29 -21.20
C VAL A 37 15.39 2.90 -21.99
N PRO A 38 14.19 2.89 -21.36
CA PRO A 38 13.00 2.41 -22.05
C PRO A 38 12.51 3.38 -23.13
N SER A 39 11.81 2.83 -24.13
CA SER A 39 11.44 3.51 -25.38
C SER A 39 10.69 4.85 -25.27
N PRO A 40 9.87 5.15 -24.24
CA PRO A 40 9.24 6.47 -24.11
C PRO A 40 10.25 7.62 -23.89
N PHE A 41 11.45 7.31 -23.41
CA PHE A 41 12.47 8.30 -23.10
C PHE A 41 13.33 8.61 -24.32
N VAL A 42 12.96 9.70 -25.02
CA VAL A 42 13.74 10.22 -26.15
C VAL A 42 15.12 10.70 -25.66
N ASN A 43 16.16 10.44 -26.46
CA ASN A 43 17.55 10.77 -26.17
C ASN A 43 18.11 10.04 -24.93
N ALA A 44 18.29 8.72 -25.05
CA ALA A 44 18.77 7.85 -23.97
C ALA A 44 20.05 8.35 -23.30
N LEU A 45 20.97 8.93 -24.05
CA LEU A 45 22.24 9.46 -23.52
C LEU A 45 22.02 10.57 -22.48
N LEU A 46 21.05 11.46 -22.70
CA LEU A 46 20.69 12.49 -21.73
C LEU A 46 20.24 11.86 -20.41
N TRP A 47 19.37 10.83 -20.50
CA TRP A 47 18.85 10.14 -19.32
C TRP A 47 19.94 9.40 -18.56
N VAL A 48 20.89 8.76 -19.25
CA VAL A 48 22.09 8.13 -18.66
C VAL A 48 22.92 9.16 -17.88
N TYR A 49 23.15 10.36 -18.41
CA TYR A 49 23.87 11.38 -17.65
C TYR A 49 23.06 11.93 -16.46
N LEU A 50 21.74 12.11 -16.63
CA LEU A 50 20.88 12.56 -15.53
C LEU A 50 20.83 11.53 -14.40
N THR A 51 20.81 10.22 -14.70
CA THR A 51 20.89 9.17 -13.66
C THR A 51 22.25 9.20 -12.97
N GLY A 52 23.36 9.36 -13.71
CA GLY A 52 24.69 9.53 -13.12
C GLY A 52 24.77 10.71 -12.13
N ILE A 53 24.21 11.88 -12.50
CA ILE A 53 24.09 13.03 -11.58
C ILE A 53 23.24 12.66 -10.36
N ALA A 54 22.08 12.04 -10.57
CA ALA A 54 21.17 11.68 -9.50
C ALA A 54 21.80 10.70 -8.49
N GLU A 55 22.60 9.74 -8.93
CA GLU A 55 23.31 8.79 -8.07
C GLU A 55 24.36 9.48 -7.20
N ILE A 56 25.13 10.42 -7.77
CA ILE A 56 26.09 11.24 -7.00
C ILE A 56 25.37 12.12 -5.97
N LEU A 57 24.25 12.74 -6.34
CA LEU A 57 23.44 13.52 -5.40
C LEU A 57 22.85 12.63 -4.29
N ALA A 58 22.48 11.39 -4.60
CA ALA A 58 22.00 10.44 -3.62
C ALA A 58 23.09 10.02 -2.63
N VAL A 59 24.36 9.92 -3.05
CA VAL A 59 25.50 9.73 -2.13
C VAL A 59 25.57 10.88 -1.12
N ILE A 60 25.53 12.12 -1.61
CA ILE A 60 25.54 13.32 -0.75
C ILE A 60 24.33 13.29 0.21
N GLY A 61 23.15 12.98 -0.31
CA GLY A 61 21.91 12.90 0.45
C GLY A 61 21.92 11.84 1.56
N LEU A 62 22.54 10.68 1.34
CA LEU A 62 22.71 9.64 2.34
C LEU A 62 23.66 10.06 3.48
N MET A 63 24.69 10.83 3.16
CA MET A 63 25.70 11.27 4.14
C MET A 63 25.15 12.37 5.05
N ILE A 64 24.28 13.24 4.55
CA ILE A 64 23.67 14.32 5.35
C ILE A 64 22.47 13.79 6.15
N PRO A 65 22.50 13.79 7.51
CA PRO A 65 21.43 13.20 8.33
C PRO A 65 20.03 13.75 8.04
N LYS A 66 19.95 15.02 7.64
CA LYS A 66 18.70 15.73 7.30
C LYS A 66 18.02 15.20 6.03
N PHE A 67 18.79 14.72 5.06
CA PHE A 67 18.29 14.22 3.78
C PHE A 67 18.27 12.69 3.69
N ARG A 68 18.96 12.01 4.61
CA ARG A 68 19.16 10.56 4.59
C ARG A 68 17.89 9.75 4.41
N ARG A 69 16.85 10.03 5.22
CA ARG A 69 15.60 9.26 5.17
C ARG A 69 14.89 9.42 3.82
N LEU A 70 14.77 10.64 3.32
CA LEU A 70 14.19 10.91 2.00
C LEU A 70 15.00 10.20 0.91
N THR A 71 16.32 10.38 0.92
CA THR A 71 17.23 9.80 -0.06
C THR A 71 17.16 8.28 -0.08
N ALA A 72 17.16 7.64 1.10
CA ALA A 72 17.05 6.19 1.24
C ALA A 72 15.73 5.66 0.68
N TRP A 73 14.61 6.35 0.93
CA TRP A 73 13.31 5.97 0.35
C TRP A 73 13.28 6.16 -1.17
N THR A 74 13.79 7.29 -1.66
CA THR A 74 13.92 7.54 -3.11
C THR A 74 14.77 6.47 -3.77
N LEU A 75 15.90 6.09 -3.17
CA LEU A 75 16.78 5.02 -3.68
C LEU A 75 16.08 3.65 -3.67
N ALA A 76 15.38 3.31 -2.59
CA ALA A 76 14.64 2.04 -2.54
C ALA A 76 13.60 1.96 -3.67
N LEU A 77 12.84 3.04 -3.91
CA LEU A 77 11.87 3.11 -5.00
C LEU A 77 12.54 3.11 -6.38
N TYR A 78 13.63 3.86 -6.55
CA TYR A 78 14.44 3.88 -7.76
C TYR A 78 14.95 2.48 -8.13
N PHE A 79 15.55 1.76 -7.18
CA PHE A 79 16.07 0.42 -7.41
C PHE A 79 14.98 -0.61 -7.71
N ILE A 80 13.78 -0.47 -7.12
CA ILE A 80 12.60 -1.28 -7.46
C ILE A 80 12.16 -0.98 -8.90
N ALA A 81 12.14 0.29 -9.30
CA ALA A 81 11.76 0.71 -10.64
C ALA A 81 12.73 0.25 -11.74
N LEU A 82 13.97 -0.11 -11.39
CA LEU A 82 14.95 -0.70 -12.30
C LEU A 82 14.76 -2.21 -12.53
N LEU A 83 14.01 -2.92 -11.67
CA LEU A 83 13.81 -4.37 -11.82
C LEU A 83 13.19 -4.77 -13.18
N PRO A 84 12.16 -4.08 -13.70
CA PRO A 84 11.62 -4.36 -15.04
C PRO A 84 12.69 -4.26 -16.15
N ALA A 85 13.58 -3.26 -16.08
CA ALA A 85 14.65 -3.10 -17.07
C ALA A 85 15.65 -4.26 -17.03
N HIS A 86 16.00 -4.76 -15.84
CA HIS A 86 16.85 -5.96 -15.72
C HIS A 86 16.18 -7.23 -16.26
N VAL A 87 14.86 -7.36 -16.12
CA VAL A 87 14.10 -8.47 -16.72
C VAL A 87 14.09 -8.34 -18.25
N GLU A 88 13.89 -7.14 -18.79
CA GLU A 88 13.93 -6.91 -20.23
C GLU A 88 15.30 -7.23 -20.83
N MET A 89 16.39 -6.82 -20.18
CA MET A 89 17.76 -7.16 -20.58
C MET A 89 18.01 -8.67 -20.64
N LEU A 90 17.43 -9.43 -19.71
CA LEU A 90 17.47 -10.90 -19.72
C LEU A 90 16.69 -11.47 -20.91
N LEU A 91 15.56 -10.86 -21.30
CA LEU A 91 14.72 -11.34 -22.39
C LEU A 91 15.31 -11.06 -23.78
N ILE A 92 16.17 -10.04 -23.90
CA ILE A 92 16.79 -9.63 -25.17
C ILE A 92 18.26 -10.05 -25.30
N ASP A 93 18.75 -10.91 -24.39
CA ASP A 93 20.15 -11.37 -24.33
C ASP A 93 21.17 -10.22 -24.38
N HIS A 94 20.87 -9.12 -23.69
CA HIS A 94 21.74 -7.94 -23.72
C HIS A 94 23.09 -8.23 -23.07
N GLU A 95 24.20 -7.82 -23.68
CA GLU A 95 25.53 -7.92 -23.07
C GLU A 95 25.86 -6.64 -22.30
N ILE A 96 26.44 -6.77 -21.10
CA ILE A 96 26.86 -5.60 -20.30
C ILE A 96 28.31 -5.79 -19.87
N PHE A 97 29.17 -4.84 -20.23
CA PHE A 97 30.63 -4.89 -20.05
C PHE A 97 31.26 -6.17 -20.62
N GLY A 98 30.74 -6.66 -21.74
CA GLY A 98 31.21 -7.90 -22.39
C GLY A 98 30.91 -9.19 -21.64
N ILE A 99 30.02 -9.14 -20.62
CA ILE A 99 29.53 -10.34 -19.92
C ILE A 99 28.11 -10.61 -20.38
N SER A 100 27.89 -11.80 -20.96
CA SER A 100 26.60 -12.26 -21.47
C SER A 100 26.16 -13.57 -20.80
N GLY A 101 24.86 -13.87 -20.91
CA GLY A 101 24.27 -15.14 -20.48
C GLY A 101 23.26 -15.06 -19.33
N ASP A 102 22.24 -15.91 -19.42
CA ASP A 102 21.06 -15.94 -18.53
C ASP A 102 21.43 -16.01 -17.06
N ASN A 103 22.42 -16.84 -16.71
CA ASN A 103 22.86 -17.02 -15.32
C ASN A 103 23.38 -15.71 -14.72
N PHE A 104 24.10 -14.90 -15.49
CA PHE A 104 24.60 -13.61 -15.04
C PHE A 104 23.46 -12.60 -14.88
N MET A 105 22.54 -12.53 -15.84
CA MET A 105 21.42 -11.60 -15.78
C MET A 105 20.41 -11.95 -14.67
N ILE A 106 20.14 -13.24 -14.46
CA ILE A 106 19.37 -13.72 -13.31
C ILE A 106 20.06 -13.34 -12.01
N ALA A 107 21.38 -13.56 -11.90
CA ALA A 107 22.14 -13.17 -10.72
C ALA A 107 22.05 -11.66 -10.44
N ARG A 108 22.05 -10.82 -11.48
CA ARG A 108 21.84 -9.36 -11.34
C ARG A 108 20.46 -8.99 -10.80
N ILE A 109 19.40 -9.65 -11.28
CA ILE A 109 18.03 -9.41 -10.78
C ILE A 109 17.95 -9.74 -9.29
N PHE A 110 18.52 -10.86 -8.86
CA PHE A 110 18.58 -11.20 -7.43
C PHE A 110 19.50 -10.26 -6.64
N PHE A 111 20.65 -9.89 -7.22
CA PHE A 111 21.57 -8.96 -6.60
C PHE A 111 20.95 -7.57 -6.41
N GLN A 112 20.02 -7.15 -7.26
CA GLN A 112 19.28 -5.89 -7.13
C GLN A 112 18.48 -5.79 -5.80
N LEU A 113 18.15 -6.92 -5.17
CA LEU A 113 17.52 -6.94 -3.85
C LEU A 113 18.47 -6.41 -2.75
N VAL A 114 19.79 -6.53 -2.95
CA VAL A 114 20.82 -6.07 -2.01
C VAL A 114 20.82 -4.54 -1.87
N PRO A 115 20.97 -3.72 -2.93
CA PRO A 115 20.92 -2.27 -2.80
C PRO A 115 19.54 -1.76 -2.35
N ILE A 116 18.43 -2.42 -2.71
CA ILE A 116 17.09 -2.11 -2.16
C ILE A 116 17.11 -2.27 -0.63
N TRP A 117 17.63 -3.39 -0.14
CA TRP A 117 17.74 -3.65 1.29
C TRP A 117 18.72 -2.70 1.99
N MET A 118 19.87 -2.40 1.40
CA MET A 118 20.82 -1.42 1.96
C MET A 118 20.21 -0.03 2.04
N ALA A 119 19.44 0.39 1.04
CA ALA A 119 18.71 1.65 1.04
C ALA A 119 17.67 1.65 2.17
N TRP A 120 16.88 0.58 2.28
CA TRP A 120 15.92 0.38 3.38
C TRP A 120 16.61 0.56 4.73
N VAL A 121 17.68 -0.18 5.01
CA VAL A 121 18.42 -0.11 6.29
C VAL A 121 19.00 1.30 6.55
N SER A 122 19.43 2.00 5.49
CA SER A 122 20.03 3.33 5.56
C SER A 122 19.02 4.44 5.88
N ARG A 123 17.71 4.18 5.82
CA ARG A 123 16.65 5.19 6.11
C ARG A 123 16.65 5.68 7.55
N GLU A 124 17.21 4.89 8.47
CA GLU A 124 17.25 5.25 9.88
C GLU A 124 18.19 6.44 10.13
N THR A 125 17.66 7.45 10.80
CA THR A 125 18.36 8.71 11.08
C THR A 125 18.05 9.19 12.48
N GLU A 126 19.05 9.84 13.09
CA GLU A 126 18.95 10.47 14.42
C GLU A 126 18.18 11.80 14.34
N VAL A 127 18.07 12.38 13.15
CA VAL A 127 17.38 13.66 12.90
C VAL A 127 15.99 13.36 12.32
N ALA A 128 14.97 13.36 13.18
CA ALA A 128 13.56 13.25 12.79
C ALA A 128 12.86 14.63 12.79
N GLY A 129 11.75 14.76 12.08
CA GLY A 129 10.86 15.93 12.12
C GLY A 129 11.00 16.90 10.94
N ILE A 130 11.97 16.71 10.06
CA ILE A 130 12.15 17.51 8.83
C ILE A 130 11.10 17.10 7.79
N TRP A 131 10.95 15.80 7.56
CA TRP A 131 10.02 15.22 6.60
C TRP A 131 8.85 14.56 7.35
N LYS A 132 8.07 15.33 8.10
CA LYS A 132 7.05 14.82 9.04
C LYS A 132 6.12 13.77 8.45
N GLY A 133 5.72 13.91 7.19
CA GLY A 133 4.89 12.92 6.48
C GLY A 133 5.60 11.59 6.29
N LEU A 134 6.84 11.63 5.79
CA LEU A 134 7.67 10.44 5.59
C LEU A 134 8.06 9.79 6.92
N ASP A 135 8.34 10.59 7.94
CA ASP A 135 8.62 10.11 9.30
C ASP A 135 7.42 9.35 9.89
N ARG A 136 6.21 9.90 9.74
CA ARG A 136 4.97 9.22 10.14
C ARG A 136 4.76 7.93 9.38
N PHE A 137 4.99 7.93 8.08
CA PHE A 137 4.83 6.74 7.25
C PHE A 137 5.82 5.62 7.64
N ASP A 138 7.10 5.96 7.82
CA ASP A 138 8.13 5.01 8.27
C ASP A 138 7.82 4.42 9.65
N LEU A 139 7.34 5.25 10.57
CA LEU A 139 6.86 4.80 11.89
C LEU A 139 5.65 3.88 11.79
N LEU A 140 4.67 4.19 10.93
CA LEU A 140 3.52 3.33 10.69
C LEU A 140 3.95 1.99 10.14
N LEU A 141 4.84 1.96 9.14
CA LEU A 141 5.36 0.71 8.59
C LEU A 141 6.09 -0.12 9.63
N LYS A 142 6.94 0.51 10.46
CA LYS A 142 7.64 -0.17 11.55
C LYS A 142 6.66 -0.74 12.57
N GLU A 143 5.66 0.05 12.99
CA GLU A 143 4.63 -0.40 13.92
C GLU A 143 3.84 -1.57 13.32
N ARG A 144 3.49 -1.53 12.03
CA ARG A 144 2.78 -2.63 11.36
C ARG A 144 3.66 -3.87 11.16
N TRP A 145 4.97 -3.71 11.00
CA TRP A 145 5.89 -4.85 10.94
C TRP A 145 6.02 -5.56 12.29
N GLU A 146 6.15 -4.80 13.37
CA GLU A 146 6.26 -5.34 14.74
C GLU A 146 4.92 -5.85 15.28
N LYS A 147 3.82 -5.19 14.90
CA LYS A 147 2.45 -5.52 15.29
C LYS A 147 1.61 -5.64 14.03
N PRO A 148 1.69 -6.79 13.32
CA PRO A 148 0.90 -7.01 12.13
C PRO A 148 -0.59 -6.83 12.42
N PHE A 149 -1.34 -6.44 11.39
CA PHE A 149 -2.78 -6.32 11.49
C PHE A 149 -3.39 -7.60 12.06
N SER A 150 -4.29 -7.42 13.02
CA SER A 150 -5.11 -8.50 13.52
C SER A 150 -5.98 -9.06 12.38
N TRP A 151 -6.51 -10.27 12.53
CA TRP A 151 -7.36 -10.87 11.50
C TRP A 151 -8.60 -10.00 11.19
N HIS A 152 -9.17 -9.34 12.20
CA HIS A 152 -10.35 -8.48 12.03
C HIS A 152 -9.99 -7.14 11.39
N SER A 153 -8.81 -6.55 11.70
CA SER A 153 -8.30 -5.38 10.97
C SER A 153 -8.04 -5.69 9.50
N ARG A 154 -7.49 -6.89 9.18
CA ARG A 154 -7.29 -7.33 7.79
C ARG A 154 -8.62 -7.47 7.06
N TRP A 155 -9.63 -8.02 7.72
CA TRP A 155 -10.98 -8.14 7.15
C TRP A 155 -11.63 -6.78 6.95
N LEU A 156 -11.42 -5.83 7.86
CA LEU A 156 -11.90 -4.46 7.74
C LEU A 156 -11.18 -3.71 6.60
N LEU A 157 -9.89 -3.97 6.39
CA LEU A 157 -9.13 -3.47 5.25
C LEU A 157 -9.62 -4.10 3.93
N ALA A 158 -9.93 -5.40 3.92
CA ALA A 158 -10.53 -6.05 2.77
C ALA A 158 -11.92 -5.45 2.46
N ALA A 159 -12.73 -5.19 3.48
CA ALA A 159 -13.99 -4.47 3.33
C ALA A 159 -13.75 -3.07 2.75
N ALA A 160 -12.72 -2.34 3.19
CA ALA A 160 -12.37 -1.03 2.66
C ALA A 160 -12.12 -1.08 1.14
N PHE A 161 -11.25 -1.99 0.69
CA PHE A 161 -10.94 -2.15 -0.73
C PHE A 161 -12.18 -2.56 -1.54
N TYR A 162 -12.96 -3.51 -1.04
CA TYR A 162 -14.19 -3.95 -1.68
C TYR A 162 -15.19 -2.80 -1.82
N ASN A 163 -15.44 -2.03 -0.75
CA ASN A 163 -16.45 -0.96 -0.76
C ASN A 163 -16.01 0.23 -1.64
N ILE A 164 -14.71 0.55 -1.67
CA ILE A 164 -14.17 1.56 -2.60
C ILE A 164 -14.34 1.08 -4.05
N GLY A 165 -13.95 -0.17 -4.35
CA GLY A 165 -14.11 -0.76 -5.68
C GLY A 165 -15.57 -0.80 -6.12
N PHE A 166 -16.46 -1.23 -5.23
CA PHE A 166 -17.91 -1.20 -5.46
C PHE A 166 -18.42 0.20 -5.72
N GLY A 167 -18.00 1.20 -4.94
CA GLY A 167 -18.43 2.58 -5.12
C GLY A 167 -17.97 3.19 -6.45
N ILE A 168 -16.74 2.89 -6.87
CA ILE A 168 -16.21 3.27 -8.20
C ILE A 168 -17.03 2.60 -9.29
N TRP A 169 -17.27 1.29 -9.18
CA TRP A 169 -18.04 0.53 -10.17
C TRP A 169 -19.49 1.03 -10.28
N ALA A 170 -20.19 1.17 -9.16
CA ALA A 170 -21.57 1.66 -9.11
C ALA A 170 -21.70 3.11 -9.58
N GLY A 171 -20.67 3.94 -9.36
CA GLY A 171 -20.61 5.32 -9.83
C GLY A 171 -20.38 5.43 -11.35
N LEU A 172 -19.41 4.69 -11.89
CA LEU A 172 -18.99 4.79 -13.30
C LEU A 172 -19.82 3.93 -14.25
N PHE A 173 -20.35 2.79 -13.76
CA PHE A 173 -21.04 1.80 -14.59
C PHE A 173 -22.41 1.39 -14.00
N PRO A 174 -23.30 2.34 -13.65
CA PRO A 174 -24.55 2.02 -12.97
C PRO A 174 -25.43 1.07 -13.79
N GLN A 175 -25.52 1.22 -15.11
CA GLN A 175 -26.37 0.38 -15.97
C GLN A 175 -26.01 -1.11 -15.90
N GLN A 176 -24.74 -1.45 -15.68
CA GLN A 176 -24.31 -2.84 -15.53
C GLN A 176 -24.93 -3.49 -14.30
N ALA A 177 -25.07 -2.75 -13.19
CA ALA A 177 -25.69 -3.26 -11.98
C ALA A 177 -27.16 -3.60 -12.20
N PHE A 178 -27.88 -2.75 -12.95
CA PHE A 178 -29.30 -2.97 -13.26
C PHE A 178 -29.51 -4.26 -14.06
N GLN A 179 -28.65 -4.51 -15.06
CA GLN A 179 -28.70 -5.72 -15.87
C GLN A 179 -28.33 -6.96 -15.06
N LEU A 180 -27.27 -6.88 -14.25
CA LEU A 180 -26.72 -8.02 -13.51
C LEU A 180 -27.68 -8.51 -12.42
N PHE A 181 -28.40 -7.60 -11.77
CA PHE A 181 -29.28 -7.94 -10.65
C PHE A 181 -30.78 -7.86 -10.99
N GLY A 182 -31.11 -7.62 -12.27
CA GLY A 182 -32.48 -7.56 -12.76
C GLY A 182 -33.30 -6.44 -12.09
N MET A 183 -32.69 -5.27 -11.88
CA MET A 183 -33.39 -4.10 -11.34
C MET A 183 -34.19 -3.39 -12.45
N ASP A 184 -35.30 -2.75 -12.08
CA ASP A 184 -36.14 -2.00 -13.02
C ASP A 184 -35.34 -0.87 -13.70
N THR A 185 -35.24 -0.94 -15.02
CA THR A 185 -34.54 0.03 -15.87
C THR A 185 -35.17 1.42 -15.88
N ASN A 186 -36.40 1.57 -15.39
CA ASN A 186 -37.06 2.87 -15.21
C ASN A 186 -36.59 3.61 -13.95
N THR A 187 -35.90 2.91 -13.04
CA THR A 187 -35.35 3.54 -11.84
C THR A 187 -34.27 4.54 -12.23
N PRO A 188 -34.29 5.78 -11.70
CA PRO A 188 -33.26 6.75 -11.99
C PRO A 188 -31.87 6.27 -11.55
N LEU A 189 -30.93 6.25 -12.50
CA LEU A 189 -29.56 5.75 -12.28
C LEU A 189 -28.80 6.52 -11.19
N PHE A 190 -29.10 7.80 -11.01
CA PHE A 190 -28.43 8.63 -10.00
C PHE A 190 -28.64 8.10 -8.57
N LEU A 191 -29.74 7.39 -8.30
CA LEU A 191 -30.00 6.77 -7.00
C LEU A 191 -28.96 5.68 -6.71
N TRP A 192 -28.69 4.84 -7.71
CA TRP A 192 -27.66 3.80 -7.61
C TRP A 192 -26.26 4.38 -7.47
N GLN A 193 -25.95 5.41 -8.25
CA GLN A 193 -24.67 6.11 -8.16
C GLN A 193 -24.48 6.78 -6.79
N THR A 194 -25.56 7.32 -6.20
CA THR A 194 -25.53 7.90 -4.85
C THR A 194 -25.25 6.84 -3.81
N ILE A 195 -25.89 5.66 -3.91
CA ILE A 195 -25.59 4.51 -3.04
C ILE A 195 -24.12 4.10 -3.19
N GLY A 196 -23.64 3.96 -4.43
CA GLY A 196 -22.25 3.66 -4.74
C GLY A 196 -21.28 4.64 -4.09
N MET A 197 -21.53 5.95 -4.21
CA MET A 197 -20.72 6.98 -3.57
C MET A 197 -20.69 6.83 -2.05
N ILE A 198 -21.85 6.67 -1.41
CA ILE A 198 -21.95 6.50 0.05
C ILE A 198 -21.16 5.27 0.51
N VAL A 199 -21.35 4.14 -0.17
CA VAL A 199 -20.63 2.88 0.11
C VAL A 199 -19.12 3.06 -0.09
N GLY A 200 -18.70 3.75 -1.15
CA GLY A 200 -17.29 4.07 -1.40
C GLY A 200 -16.66 4.90 -0.29
N VAL A 201 -17.37 5.92 0.22
CA VAL A 201 -16.92 6.74 1.35
C VAL A 201 -16.83 5.91 2.64
N TYR A 202 -17.79 5.01 2.89
CA TYR A 202 -17.66 4.06 4.00
C TYR A 202 -16.43 3.17 3.87
N GLY A 203 -16.06 2.78 2.65
CA GLY A 203 -14.82 2.07 2.37
C GLY A 203 -13.58 2.83 2.86
N ILE A 204 -13.50 4.14 2.63
CA ILE A 204 -12.42 4.99 3.20
C ILE A 204 -12.45 4.95 4.73
N GLY A 205 -13.65 5.06 5.33
CA GLY A 205 -13.84 4.94 6.78
C GLY A 205 -13.32 3.61 7.33
N TYR A 206 -13.61 2.49 6.68
CA TYR A 206 -13.11 1.18 7.06
C TYR A 206 -11.58 1.09 6.95
N GLY A 207 -10.98 1.69 5.92
CA GLY A 207 -9.53 1.74 5.77
C GLY A 207 -8.85 2.48 6.93
N ILE A 208 -9.41 3.63 7.35
CA ILE A 208 -8.95 4.37 8.52
C ILE A 208 -9.14 3.55 9.79
N ALA A 209 -10.31 2.95 9.95
CA ALA A 209 -10.62 2.14 11.13
C ALA A 209 -9.73 0.89 11.23
N ALA A 210 -9.30 0.30 10.12
CA ALA A 210 -8.40 -0.85 10.10
C ALA A 210 -7.00 -0.53 10.69
N LEU A 211 -6.59 0.74 10.70
CA LEU A 211 -5.32 1.16 11.31
C LEU A 211 -5.36 1.06 12.84
N ASN A 212 -6.53 1.30 13.43
CA ASN A 212 -6.77 1.17 14.86
C ASN A 212 -8.26 0.94 15.14
N GLU A 213 -8.70 -0.31 15.07
CA GLU A 213 -10.13 -0.64 15.11
C GLU A 213 -10.82 -0.27 16.44
N GLN A 214 -10.07 -0.21 17.53
CA GLN A 214 -10.60 0.13 18.85
C GLN A 214 -10.75 1.65 19.04
N LYS A 215 -9.85 2.45 18.46
CA LYS A 215 -9.95 3.91 18.48
C LYS A 215 -11.09 4.42 17.61
N HIS A 216 -11.33 3.75 16.49
CA HIS A 216 -12.31 4.16 15.48
C HIS A 216 -13.62 3.37 15.55
N ILE A 217 -14.00 2.93 16.75
CA ILE A 217 -15.20 2.12 16.96
C ILE A 217 -16.50 2.74 16.43
N PRO A 218 -16.72 4.08 16.45
CA PRO A 218 -17.97 4.64 15.90
C PRO A 218 -18.14 4.35 14.41
N ILE A 219 -17.05 4.35 13.64
CA ILE A 219 -17.07 4.03 12.21
C ILE A 219 -17.44 2.56 12.01
N VAL A 220 -16.86 1.67 12.81
CA VAL A 220 -17.15 0.23 12.76
C VAL A 220 -18.61 -0.05 13.15
N LEU A 221 -19.14 0.65 14.16
CA LEU A 221 -20.53 0.53 14.60
C LEU A 221 -21.51 1.00 13.52
N VAL A 222 -21.28 2.16 12.91
CA VAL A 222 -22.12 2.66 11.81
C VAL A 222 -22.08 1.67 10.63
N GLY A 223 -20.90 1.15 10.30
CA GLY A 223 -20.77 0.13 9.26
C GLY A 223 -21.48 -1.18 9.61
N LEU A 224 -21.41 -1.64 10.87
CA LEU A 224 -22.14 -2.82 11.33
C LEU A 224 -23.65 -2.63 11.23
N LEU A 225 -24.16 -1.47 11.61
CA LEU A 225 -25.59 -1.14 11.48
C LEU A 225 -26.03 -1.16 10.02
N GLY A 226 -25.26 -0.52 9.12
CA GLY A 226 -25.55 -0.57 7.68
C GLY A 226 -25.60 -2.01 7.16
N LYS A 227 -24.66 -2.84 7.61
CA LYS A 227 -24.59 -4.26 7.24
C LYS A 227 -25.72 -5.11 7.80
N ILE A 228 -26.32 -4.73 8.94
CA ILE A 228 -27.52 -5.38 9.49
C ILE A 228 -28.77 -4.93 8.73
N PHE A 229 -28.88 -3.65 8.40
CA PHE A 229 -30.06 -3.10 7.73
C PHE A 229 -30.14 -3.48 6.25
N GLY A 230 -29.00 -3.71 5.57
CA GLY A 230 -28.96 -4.16 4.16
C GLY A 230 -29.77 -5.45 3.93
N PRO A 231 -29.44 -6.58 4.59
CA PRO A 231 -30.20 -7.83 4.47
C PRO A 231 -31.66 -7.73 4.92
N LEU A 232 -31.96 -6.91 5.94
CA LEU A 232 -33.35 -6.68 6.38
C LEU A 232 -34.16 -5.93 5.32
N GLY A 233 -33.58 -4.87 4.73
CA GLY A 233 -34.20 -4.13 3.62
C GLY A 233 -34.37 -5.00 2.38
N PHE A 234 -33.37 -5.83 2.06
CA PHE A 234 -33.48 -6.84 1.00
C PHE A 234 -34.62 -7.82 1.25
N LEU A 235 -34.72 -8.39 2.46
CA LEU A 235 -35.77 -9.34 2.76
C LEU A 235 -37.16 -8.69 2.63
N TYR A 236 -37.32 -7.47 3.13
CA TYR A 236 -38.58 -6.72 3.00
C TYR A 236 -38.97 -6.49 1.53
N THR A 237 -38.05 -5.97 0.72
CA THR A 237 -38.30 -5.63 -0.69
C THR A 237 -38.44 -6.87 -1.58
N TYR A 238 -37.70 -7.94 -1.28
CA TYR A 238 -37.85 -9.24 -1.94
C TYR A 238 -39.23 -9.85 -1.66
N LEU A 239 -39.69 -9.82 -0.41
CA LEU A 239 -41.02 -10.33 -0.04
C LEU A 239 -42.17 -9.48 -0.63
N ALA A 240 -41.93 -8.19 -0.88
CA ALA A 240 -42.86 -7.32 -1.58
C ALA A 240 -42.93 -7.60 -3.09
N GLY A 241 -41.97 -8.35 -3.65
CA GLY A 241 -41.87 -8.64 -5.09
C GLY A 241 -41.16 -7.56 -5.91
N ASP A 242 -40.54 -6.57 -5.24
CA ASP A 242 -39.91 -5.42 -5.91
C ASP A 242 -38.52 -5.75 -6.49
N ILE A 243 -37.84 -6.72 -5.91
CA ILE A 243 -36.49 -7.13 -6.33
C ILE A 243 -36.36 -8.65 -6.45
N SER A 244 -35.46 -9.08 -7.35
CA SER A 244 -35.23 -10.51 -7.60
C SER A 244 -34.34 -11.17 -6.54
N LEU A 245 -34.45 -12.50 -6.40
CA LEU A 245 -33.57 -13.27 -5.51
C LEU A 245 -32.09 -13.16 -5.91
N SER A 246 -31.80 -12.90 -7.19
CA SER A 246 -30.42 -12.75 -7.69
C SER A 246 -29.67 -11.58 -7.04
N PHE A 247 -30.41 -10.54 -6.61
CA PHE A 247 -29.87 -9.43 -5.83
C PHE A 247 -29.33 -9.88 -4.46
N GLY A 248 -29.75 -11.05 -3.96
CA GLY A 248 -29.24 -11.64 -2.73
C GLY A 248 -27.74 -11.97 -2.76
N ILE A 249 -27.15 -12.23 -3.93
CA ILE A 249 -25.70 -12.39 -4.08
C ILE A 249 -24.99 -11.10 -3.67
N MET A 250 -25.56 -9.95 -4.05
CA MET A 250 -25.00 -8.66 -3.70
C MET A 250 -25.04 -8.42 -2.19
N ILE A 251 -26.10 -8.86 -1.50
CA ILE A 251 -26.23 -8.77 -0.03
C ILE A 251 -25.19 -9.65 0.67
N VAL A 252 -24.94 -10.85 0.15
CA VAL A 252 -23.87 -11.70 0.69
C VAL A 252 -22.54 -10.97 0.60
N LEU A 253 -22.20 -10.41 -0.57
CA LEU A 253 -20.91 -9.78 -0.83
C LEU A 253 -20.76 -8.39 -0.19
N ASN A 254 -21.81 -7.58 -0.12
CA ASN A 254 -21.77 -6.25 0.49
C ASN A 254 -21.89 -6.28 2.01
N ASP A 255 -22.65 -7.23 2.55
CA ASP A 255 -23.05 -7.19 3.96
C ASP A 255 -22.56 -8.42 4.74
N LEU A 256 -23.04 -9.61 4.41
CA LEU A 256 -22.96 -10.78 5.28
C LEU A 256 -21.53 -11.29 5.50
N ILE A 257 -20.69 -11.32 4.46
CA ILE A 257 -19.31 -11.85 4.56
C ILE A 257 -18.42 -11.04 5.52
N TRP A 258 -18.82 -9.82 5.85
CA TRP A 258 -18.07 -8.91 6.71
C TRP A 258 -18.47 -9.02 8.19
N TYR A 259 -19.62 -9.64 8.50
CA TYR A 259 -20.16 -9.76 9.85
C TYR A 259 -19.14 -10.27 10.87
N PRO A 260 -18.37 -11.35 10.61
CA PRO A 260 -17.48 -11.91 11.64
C PRO A 260 -16.51 -10.87 12.20
N ALA A 261 -15.94 -10.03 11.34
CA ALA A 261 -15.00 -9.01 11.77
C ALA A 261 -15.67 -7.85 12.49
N PHE A 262 -16.75 -7.30 11.94
CA PHE A 262 -17.47 -6.17 12.52
C PHE A 262 -18.05 -6.50 13.90
N PHE A 263 -18.63 -7.70 14.07
CA PHE A 263 -19.09 -8.18 15.37
C PHE A 263 -17.93 -8.44 16.33
N ALA A 264 -16.83 -9.07 15.89
CA ALA A 264 -15.68 -9.34 16.75
C ALA A 264 -15.04 -8.05 17.29
N ILE A 265 -14.89 -7.02 16.45
CA ILE A 265 -14.35 -5.71 16.85
C ILE A 265 -15.27 -5.06 17.89
N THR A 266 -16.56 -5.04 17.60
CA THR A 266 -17.60 -4.45 18.46
C THR A 266 -17.66 -5.14 19.82
N PHE A 267 -17.72 -6.47 19.83
CA PHE A 267 -17.75 -7.28 21.05
C PHE A 267 -16.49 -7.04 21.92
N ARG A 268 -15.31 -6.99 21.30
CA ARG A 268 -14.05 -6.71 22.01
C ARG A 268 -14.04 -5.34 22.66
N TYR A 269 -14.58 -4.34 21.99
CA TYR A 269 -14.66 -2.97 22.51
C TYR A 269 -15.53 -2.91 23.79
N PHE A 270 -16.74 -3.46 23.74
CA PHE A 270 -17.64 -3.46 24.89
C PHE A 270 -17.08 -4.30 26.05
N LYS A 271 -16.57 -5.50 25.78
CA LYS A 271 -15.95 -6.35 26.82
C LYS A 271 -14.78 -5.65 27.53
N ARG A 272 -13.95 -4.90 26.80
CA ARG A 272 -12.84 -4.14 27.37
C ARG A 272 -13.34 -2.95 28.19
N SER A 273 -14.34 -2.24 27.70
CA SER A 273 -14.92 -1.08 28.38
C SER A 273 -15.54 -1.48 29.72
N ASP A 274 -16.32 -2.56 29.75
CA ASP A 274 -16.92 -3.10 30.98
C ASP A 274 -15.85 -3.48 32.02
N HIS A 275 -14.75 -4.08 31.57
CA HIS A 275 -13.66 -4.47 32.47
C HIS A 275 -12.99 -3.25 33.11
N LEU A 276 -12.73 -2.19 32.34
CA LEU A 276 -12.12 -0.96 32.85
C LEU A 276 -13.03 -0.24 33.86
N THR A 277 -14.34 -0.19 33.59
CA THR A 277 -15.33 0.37 34.51
C THR A 277 -15.36 -0.38 35.85
N ARG A 278 -15.27 -1.72 35.82
CA ARG A 278 -15.22 -2.55 37.04
C ARG A 278 -13.96 -2.31 37.87
N LEU A 279 -12.80 -2.20 37.22
CA LEU A 279 -11.55 -1.91 37.92
C LEU A 279 -11.56 -0.52 38.59
N GLN A 280 -12.17 0.47 37.94
CA GLN A 280 -12.34 1.80 38.53
C GLN A 280 -13.27 1.74 39.75
N SER A 281 -14.41 1.03 39.67
CA SER A 281 -15.33 0.91 40.81
C SER A 281 -14.72 0.18 42.02
N ASP A 282 -13.87 -0.81 41.78
CA ASP A 282 -13.20 -1.56 42.86
C ASP A 282 -12.05 -0.76 43.49
N SER A 283 -11.40 0.16 42.76
CA SER A 283 -10.35 1.04 43.30
C SER A 283 -10.88 2.20 44.16
N THR A 284 -12.18 2.49 44.07
CA THR A 284 -12.86 3.57 44.80
C THR A 284 -13.63 3.08 46.05
N ARG A 285 -13.55 1.79 46.37
CA ARG A 285 -14.13 1.17 47.57
C ARG A 285 -13.02 0.79 48.55
#